data_AF-A0A6B3EMA3-F1
#
_entry.id   AF-A0A6B3EMA3-F1
#
_cell.length_a   1.000
_cell.length_b   1.000
_cell.length_c   1.000
_cell.angle_alpha   90.00
_cell.angle_beta   90.00
_cell.angle_gamma   90.00
#
_symmetry.space_group_name_H-M   'P 1'
#
loop_
_entity.id
_entity.type
_entity.pdbx_description
1 polymer ?
#
loop_
_entity_poly.entity_id
_entity_poly.type
_entity_poly.pdbx_seq_one_letter_code
_entity_poly.pdbx_strand_id
1 'polypeptide(L)'
;MTSAAVEPTNPELVRARETDVPVMDRAVLLGGMADAAEQRIAIAGTSGKTTTTSLVGRMLLACELDPTVAVGTRAGDFTDGGNFRLGDGPFVTEACEYHEAFRFLEPDAAVVLNISHDHGDFFTDGIRAIEEAFARFVARTRPGGLVVVGADCPRAR
;
A
#
# COMPACT_ATOMS: atom_id res chain seq x y z
N MET A 1 -15.44 -4.18 6.75
CA MET A 1 -14.39 -3.48 5.98
C MET A 1 -14.83 -3.41 4.52
N THR A 2 -14.60 -2.29 3.85
CA THR A 2 -14.89 -2.12 2.41
C THR A 2 -13.60 -1.93 1.61
N SER A 3 -13.68 -1.96 0.29
CA SER A 3 -12.60 -1.52 -0.61
C SER A 3 -13.15 -0.56 -1.66
N ALA A 4 -12.26 0.11 -2.38
CA ALA A 4 -12.63 1.00 -3.48
C ALA A 4 -13.47 0.34 -4.60
N ALA A 5 -13.52 -0.99 -4.66
CA ALA A 5 -14.31 -1.76 -5.63
C ALA A 5 -15.76 -2.05 -5.18
N VAL A 6 -16.13 -1.76 -3.93
CA VAL A 6 -17.47 -2.08 -3.41
C VAL A 6 -18.38 -0.85 -3.55
N GLU A 7 -19.46 -1.00 -4.30
CA GLU A 7 -20.42 0.09 -4.52
C GLU A 7 -21.18 0.47 -3.23
N PRO A 8 -21.54 1.75 -3.02
CA PRO A 8 -22.31 2.17 -1.87
C PRO A 8 -23.70 1.51 -1.74
N THR A 9 -24.23 1.00 -2.86
CA THR A 9 -25.52 0.29 -2.99
C THR A 9 -25.44 -1.17 -2.56
N ASN A 10 -24.25 -1.69 -2.22
CA ASN A 10 -24.09 -3.06 -1.74
C ASN A 10 -25.01 -3.32 -0.52
N PRO A 11 -25.83 -4.39 -0.53
CA PRO A 11 -26.82 -4.65 0.51
C PRO A 11 -26.21 -4.78 1.91
N GLU A 12 -24.97 -5.28 2.04
CA GLU A 12 -24.25 -5.37 3.31
C GLU A 12 -23.89 -3.98 3.84
N LEU A 13 -23.47 -3.05 2.96
CA LEU A 13 -23.15 -1.68 3.33
C LEU A 13 -24.41 -0.87 3.67
N VAL A 14 -25.50 -1.07 2.93
CA VAL A 14 -26.79 -0.46 3.25
C VAL A 14 -27.25 -0.91 4.63
N ARG A 15 -27.23 -2.23 4.89
CA ARG A 15 -27.64 -2.78 6.18
C ARG A 15 -26.76 -2.29 7.33
N ALA A 16 -25.43 -2.25 7.12
CA ALA A 16 -24.51 -1.74 8.13
C ALA A 16 -24.83 -0.31 8.55
N ARG A 17 -25.19 0.57 7.59
CA ARG A 17 -25.62 1.95 7.87
C ARG A 17 -26.96 2.01 8.62
N GLU A 18 -27.93 1.16 8.26
CA GLU A 18 -29.22 1.10 8.96
C GLU A 18 -29.12 0.62 10.42
N THR A 19 -28.07 -0.12 10.75
CA THR A 19 -27.86 -0.70 12.08
C THR A 19 -26.71 -0.05 12.85
N ASP A 20 -26.24 1.13 12.41
CA ASP A 20 -25.12 1.86 13.03
C ASP A 20 -23.84 1.01 13.23
N VAL A 21 -23.61 0.03 12.35
CA VAL A 21 -22.38 -0.78 12.36
C VAL A 21 -21.27 0.03 11.67
N PRO A 22 -20.14 0.29 12.35
CA PRO A 22 -19.04 1.04 11.75
C PRO A 22 -18.48 0.35 10.50
N VAL A 23 -18.32 1.12 9.42
CA VAL A 23 -17.67 0.68 8.19
C VAL A 23 -16.36 1.42 8.03
N MET A 24 -15.27 0.67 7.85
CA MET A 24 -13.94 1.21 7.60
C MET A 24 -13.45 0.76 6.21
N ASP A 25 -12.83 1.70 5.48
CA ASP A 25 -12.14 1.40 4.23
C ASP A 25 -10.84 0.63 4.50
N ARG A 26 -10.50 -0.31 3.61
CA ARG A 26 -9.29 -1.13 3.73
C ARG A 26 -8.02 -0.29 3.83
N ALA A 27 -7.90 0.81 3.10
CA ALA A 27 -6.71 1.67 3.16
C ALA A 27 -6.58 2.36 4.53
N VAL A 28 -7.71 2.74 5.14
CA VAL A 28 -7.74 3.30 6.52
C VAL A 28 -7.32 2.24 7.53
N LEU A 29 -7.84 1.02 7.41
CA LEU A 29 -7.45 -0.09 8.30
C LEU A 29 -5.95 -0.39 8.19
N LEU A 30 -5.43 -0.51 6.96
CA LEU A 30 -4.02 -0.78 6.73
C LEU A 30 -3.11 0.34 7.25
N GLY A 31 -3.54 1.60 7.10
CA GLY A 31 -2.85 2.74 7.70
C GLY A 31 -2.75 2.62 9.22
N GLY A 32 -3.87 2.32 9.90
CA GLY A 32 -3.88 2.13 11.34
C GLY A 32 -3.04 0.95 11.83
N MET A 33 -2.96 -0.14 11.04
CA MET A 33 -2.06 -1.26 11.33
C MET A 33 -0.60 -0.88 11.14
N ALA A 34 -0.27 -0.14 10.08
CA ALA A 34 1.08 0.37 9.84
C ALA A 34 1.54 1.28 10.99
N ASP A 35 0.66 2.16 11.48
CA ASP A 35 0.96 3.07 12.60
C ASP A 35 1.25 2.36 13.92
N ALA A 36 0.75 1.13 14.11
CA ALA A 36 1.04 0.32 15.27
C ALA A 36 2.42 -0.35 15.22
N ALA A 37 3.06 -0.43 14.05
CA ALA A 37 4.36 -1.05 13.87
C ALA A 37 5.50 -0.05 14.10
N GLU A 38 6.62 -0.52 14.65
CA GLU A 38 7.81 0.31 14.87
C GLU A 38 8.50 0.71 13.56
N GLN A 39 8.40 -0.14 12.54
CA GLN A 39 9.01 0.08 11.22
C GLN A 39 7.99 -0.17 10.13
N ARG A 40 7.82 0.81 9.23
CA ARG A 40 6.88 0.75 8.10
C ARG A 40 7.62 0.86 6.78
N ILE A 41 7.43 -0.13 5.92
CA ILE A 41 8.01 -0.20 4.59
C ILE A 41 6.86 -0.16 3.58
N ALA A 42 6.78 0.92 2.80
CA ALA A 42 5.74 1.11 1.81
C ALA A 42 6.34 1.03 0.40
N ILE A 43 5.82 0.11 -0.42
CA ILE A 43 6.33 -0.16 -1.77
C ILE A 43 5.34 0.33 -2.82
N ALA A 44 5.69 1.42 -3.47
CA ALA A 44 4.93 2.06 -4.53
C ALA A 44 5.56 1.85 -5.92
N GLY A 45 4.75 2.08 -6.94
CA GLY A 45 5.16 2.07 -8.34
C GLY A 45 4.06 1.49 -9.21
N THR A 46 4.01 1.84 -10.49
CA THR A 46 2.90 1.40 -11.36
C THR A 46 2.84 -0.12 -11.49
N SER A 47 4.00 -0.76 -11.66
CA SER A 47 4.15 -2.21 -11.74
C SER A 47 5.16 -2.77 -10.74
N GLY A 48 5.01 -4.05 -10.37
CA GLY A 48 5.99 -4.79 -9.54
C GLY A 48 5.80 -4.68 -8.03
N LYS A 49 4.80 -3.92 -7.55
CA LYS A 49 4.50 -3.72 -6.11
C LYS A 49 4.35 -5.05 -5.36
N THR A 50 3.49 -5.94 -5.82
CA THR A 50 3.22 -7.25 -5.17
C THR A 50 4.46 -8.13 -5.09
N THR A 51 5.19 -8.26 -6.20
CA THR A 51 6.41 -9.08 -6.25
C THR A 51 7.46 -8.55 -5.29
N THR A 52 7.75 -7.24 -5.31
CA THR A 52 8.75 -6.64 -4.43
C THR A 52 8.30 -6.67 -2.96
N THR A 53 7.02 -6.43 -2.67
CA THR A 53 6.47 -6.50 -1.30
C THR A 53 6.62 -7.91 -0.72
N SER A 54 6.29 -8.92 -1.54
CA SER A 54 6.47 -10.31 -1.16
C SER A 54 7.95 -10.65 -0.96
N LEU A 55 8.84 -10.17 -1.83
CA LEU A 55 10.28 -10.41 -1.72
C LEU A 55 10.86 -9.80 -0.44
N VAL A 56 10.53 -8.54 -0.14
CA VAL A 56 10.97 -7.85 1.09
C VAL A 56 10.46 -8.59 2.32
N GLY A 57 9.17 -8.95 2.36
CA GLY A 57 8.62 -9.71 3.48
C GLY A 57 9.28 -11.08 3.67
N ARG A 58 9.62 -11.77 2.58
CA ARG A 58 10.36 -13.05 2.62
C ARG A 58 11.79 -12.87 3.14
N MET A 59 12.48 -11.80 2.76
CA MET A 59 13.82 -11.48 3.26
C MET A 59 13.79 -11.19 4.76
N LEU A 60 12.84 -10.39 5.23
CA LEU A 60 12.66 -10.10 6.65
C LEU A 60 12.35 -11.37 7.46
N LEU A 61 11.51 -12.28 6.94
CA LEU A 61 11.29 -13.58 7.55
C LEU A 61 12.56 -14.44 7.62
N ALA A 62 13.35 -14.46 6.54
CA ALA A 62 14.62 -15.18 6.52
C ALA A 62 15.64 -14.60 7.53
N CYS A 63 15.46 -13.33 7.92
CA CYS A 63 16.20 -12.68 9.00
C CYS A 63 15.53 -12.81 10.38
N GLU A 64 14.49 -13.65 10.52
CA GLU A 64 13.78 -13.89 11.78
C GLU A 64 13.13 -12.62 12.39
N LEU A 65 12.77 -11.64 11.55
CA LEU A 65 12.17 -10.37 11.98
C LEU A 65 10.64 -10.35 12.02
N ASP A 66 10.01 -11.49 11.70
CA ASP A 66 8.54 -11.70 11.76
C ASP A 66 7.65 -10.54 11.25
N PRO A 67 7.75 -10.14 9.97
CA PRO A 67 7.00 -9.00 9.45
C PRO A 67 5.49 -9.28 9.33
N THR A 68 4.70 -8.24 9.55
CA THR A 68 3.35 -8.15 8.99
C THR A 68 3.45 -7.71 7.53
N VAL A 69 2.77 -8.40 6.62
CA VAL A 69 2.84 -8.13 5.17
C VAL A 69 1.46 -8.06 4.54
N ALA A 70 1.17 -6.96 3.85
CA ALA A 70 -0.08 -6.74 3.13
C ALA A 70 0.17 -6.55 1.62
N VAL A 71 -0.43 -7.42 0.81
CA VAL A 71 -0.34 -7.37 -0.66
C VAL A 71 -1.72 -7.19 -1.29
N GLY A 72 -1.75 -6.71 -2.53
CA GLY A 72 -2.97 -6.45 -3.30
C GLY A 72 -3.62 -7.71 -3.86
N THR A 73 -2.85 -8.79 -4.02
CA THR A 73 -3.32 -10.08 -4.54
C THR A 73 -2.87 -11.25 -3.65
N ARG A 74 -3.36 -12.45 -3.92
CA ARG A 74 -3.00 -13.64 -3.12
C ARG A 74 -1.54 -14.00 -3.38
N ALA A 75 -0.72 -14.09 -2.33
CA ALA A 75 0.72 -14.40 -2.44
C ALA A 75 1.06 -15.85 -2.02
N GLY A 76 0.21 -16.80 -2.40
CA GLY A 76 0.42 -18.23 -2.17
C GLY A 76 0.68 -18.57 -0.70
N ASP A 77 1.54 -19.56 -0.45
CA ASP A 77 1.82 -20.08 0.90
C ASP A 77 2.50 -19.05 1.83
N PHE A 78 3.10 -17.99 1.28
CA PHE A 78 3.76 -16.97 2.09
C PHE A 78 2.77 -16.17 2.96
N THR A 79 1.53 -16.04 2.50
CA THR A 79 0.42 -15.34 3.17
C THR A 79 -0.71 -16.29 3.55
N ASP A 80 -0.38 -17.56 3.85
CA ASP A 80 -1.34 -18.63 4.14
C ASP A 80 -2.45 -18.76 3.07
N GLY A 81 -2.04 -18.60 1.82
CA GLY A 81 -2.93 -18.61 0.66
C GLY A 81 -3.76 -17.33 0.49
N GLY A 82 -3.72 -16.38 1.43
CA GLY A 82 -4.42 -15.09 1.40
C GLY A 82 -3.59 -13.97 0.77
N ASN A 83 -3.90 -12.72 1.10
CA ASN A 83 -3.16 -11.51 0.68
C ASN A 83 -2.55 -10.75 1.87
N PHE A 84 -2.48 -11.42 3.02
CA PHE A 84 -2.08 -10.82 4.28
C PHE A 84 -1.34 -11.86 5.11
N ARG A 85 -0.22 -11.47 5.70
CA ARG A 85 0.50 -12.20 6.74
C ARG A 85 0.54 -11.33 7.98
N LEU A 86 0.20 -11.89 9.13
CA LEU A 86 0.35 -11.24 10.42
C LEU A 86 1.68 -11.67 11.07
N GLY A 87 2.35 -10.71 11.72
CA GLY A 87 3.56 -10.89 12.53
C GLY A 87 3.78 -9.69 13.43
N ASP A 88 4.70 -9.78 14.39
CA ASP A 88 4.91 -8.75 15.42
C ASP A 88 6.03 -7.74 15.08
N GLY A 89 6.66 -7.90 13.91
CA GLY A 89 7.78 -7.08 13.46
C GLY A 89 7.41 -5.96 12.48
N PRO A 90 8.29 -5.63 11.52
CA PRO A 90 8.05 -4.55 10.56
C PRO A 90 6.78 -4.77 9.74
N PHE A 91 6.10 -3.67 9.42
CA PHE A 91 4.93 -3.65 8.55
C PHE A 91 5.34 -3.36 7.11
N VAL A 92 5.10 -4.29 6.19
CA VAL A 92 5.43 -4.14 4.77
C VAL A 92 4.15 -4.15 3.94
N THR A 93 3.91 -3.11 3.16
CA THR A 93 2.70 -3.00 2.34
C THR A 93 2.96 -2.42 0.97
N GLU A 94 2.10 -2.79 0.02
CA GLU A 94 1.96 -2.05 -1.22
C GLU A 94 1.37 -0.66 -0.93
N ALA A 95 1.92 0.35 -1.61
CA ALA A 95 1.39 1.70 -1.66
C ALA A 95 0.87 1.95 -3.09
N CYS A 96 -0.45 1.99 -3.23
CA CYS A 96 -1.10 2.18 -4.52
C CYS A 96 -1.48 3.64 -4.73
N GLU A 97 -1.18 4.14 -5.94
CA GLU A 97 -1.54 5.46 -6.42
C GLU A 97 -3.04 5.61 -6.71
N TYR A 98 -3.73 4.50 -6.94
CA TYR A 98 -5.16 4.46 -7.23
C TYR A 98 -5.98 4.86 -5.99
N HIS A 99 -6.97 5.75 -6.17
CA HIS A 99 -7.75 6.40 -5.09
C HIS A 99 -6.91 7.10 -4.01
N GLU A 100 -5.67 7.47 -4.33
CA GLU A 100 -4.70 8.03 -3.37
C GLU A 100 -4.54 7.18 -2.10
N ALA A 101 -4.70 5.85 -2.20
CA ALA A 101 -4.75 4.97 -1.03
C ALA A 101 -3.48 5.05 -0.15
N PHE A 102 -2.32 5.34 -0.74
CA PHE A 102 -1.09 5.55 0.03
C PHE A 102 -1.14 6.74 1.00
N ARG A 103 -2.14 7.65 0.91
CA ARG A 103 -2.25 8.82 1.79
C ARG A 103 -2.45 8.45 3.26
N PHE A 104 -2.87 7.22 3.52
CA PHE A 104 -3.04 6.67 4.87
C PHE A 104 -1.76 6.02 5.40
N LEU A 105 -0.65 6.08 4.65
CA LEU A 105 0.64 5.53 5.04
C LEU A 105 1.61 6.65 5.38
N GLU A 106 2.40 6.45 6.44
CA GLU A 106 3.52 7.31 6.86
C GLU A 106 4.76 6.43 7.03
N PRO A 107 5.43 6.07 5.93
CA PRO A 107 6.49 5.07 5.98
C PRO A 107 7.78 5.58 6.63
N ASP A 108 8.53 4.67 7.24
CA ASP A 108 9.92 4.87 7.62
C ASP A 108 10.85 4.57 6.42
N ALA A 109 10.41 3.70 5.51
CA ALA A 109 11.03 3.49 4.20
C ALA A 109 9.98 3.54 3.08
N ALA A 110 10.07 4.56 2.22
CA ALA A 110 9.25 4.71 1.02
C ALA A 110 10.03 4.24 -0.21
N VAL A 111 9.49 3.26 -0.94
CA VAL A 111 10.11 2.73 -2.16
C VAL A 111 9.25 3.11 -3.36
N VAL A 112 9.85 3.71 -4.38
CA VAL A 112 9.20 4.01 -5.67
C VAL A 112 9.92 3.23 -6.77
N LEU A 113 9.27 2.17 -7.27
CA LEU A 113 9.87 1.27 -8.26
C LEU A 113 9.91 1.88 -9.67
N ASN A 114 8.78 2.43 -10.11
CA ASN A 114 8.60 3.01 -11.44
C ASN A 114 7.32 3.87 -11.47
N ILE A 115 7.26 4.82 -12.41
CA ILE A 115 6.10 5.67 -12.66
C ILE A 115 5.79 5.61 -14.16
N SER A 116 4.65 5.01 -14.52
CA SER A 116 4.13 4.94 -15.90
C SER A 116 2.64 5.28 -15.95
N HIS A 117 2.16 5.58 -17.16
CA HIS A 117 0.76 5.94 -17.40
C HIS A 117 -0.07 4.70 -17.79
N ASP A 118 -0.29 3.77 -16.85
CA ASP A 118 -1.14 2.57 -17.07
C ASP A 118 -2.60 2.75 -16.58
N HIS A 119 -2.91 3.83 -15.85
CA HIS A 119 -4.22 4.06 -15.25
C HIS A 119 -4.93 5.29 -15.82
N GLY A 120 -5.17 5.28 -17.13
CA GLY A 120 -5.85 6.37 -17.85
C GLY A 120 -7.25 6.72 -17.33
N ASP A 121 -7.87 5.85 -16.53
CA ASP A 121 -9.24 6.02 -16.03
C ASP A 121 -9.34 6.85 -14.74
N PHE A 122 -8.27 6.92 -13.93
CA PHE A 122 -8.27 7.67 -12.66
C PHE A 122 -7.48 8.98 -12.74
N PHE A 123 -6.35 8.98 -13.45
CA PHE A 123 -5.56 10.19 -13.68
C PHE A 123 -5.86 10.75 -15.06
N THR A 124 -7.04 11.37 -15.19
CA THR A 124 -7.51 12.00 -16.45
C THR A 124 -6.64 13.18 -16.88
N ASP A 125 -5.93 13.80 -15.93
CA ASP A 125 -5.02 14.93 -16.15
C ASP A 125 -3.63 14.49 -16.65
N GLY A 126 -3.46 13.20 -16.94
CA GLY A 126 -2.26 12.62 -17.53
C GLY A 126 -1.11 12.39 -16.54
N ILE A 127 0.07 12.14 -17.09
CA ILE A 127 1.25 11.66 -16.34
C ILE A 127 1.69 12.60 -15.20
N ARG A 128 1.48 13.92 -15.32
CA ARG A 128 1.90 14.88 -14.28
C ARG A 128 1.12 14.70 -12.99
N ALA A 129 -0.18 14.39 -13.07
CA ALA A 129 -0.99 14.12 -11.89
C ALA A 129 -0.53 12.86 -11.15
N ILE A 130 -0.05 11.86 -11.90
CA ILE A 130 0.57 10.65 -11.33
C ILE A 130 1.87 11.01 -10.62
N GLU A 131 2.77 11.76 -11.28
CA GLU A 131 4.04 12.21 -10.68
C GLU A 131 3.82 13.01 -9.38
N GLU A 132 2.83 13.90 -9.36
CA GLU A 132 2.44 14.65 -8.17
C GLU A 132 1.88 13.76 -7.06
N ALA A 133 1.11 12.72 -7.40
CA ALA A 133 0.64 11.74 -6.43
C ALA A 133 1.83 11.01 -5.78
N PHE A 134 2.79 10.52 -6.57
CA PHE A 134 4.02 9.92 -6.04
C PHE A 134 4.86 10.90 -5.21
N ALA A 135 4.94 12.17 -5.61
CA ALA A 135 5.62 13.20 -4.82
C ALA A 135 4.93 13.41 -3.45
N ARG A 136 3.59 13.43 -3.42
CA ARG A 136 2.82 13.47 -2.16
C ARG A 136 3.09 12.24 -1.30
N PHE A 137 3.15 11.04 -1.88
CA PHE A 137 3.50 9.83 -1.16
C PHE A 137 4.88 9.92 -0.50
N VAL A 138 5.91 10.28 -1.28
CA VAL A 138 7.29 10.40 -0.78
C VAL A 138 7.39 11.47 0.31
N ALA A 139 6.66 12.57 0.19
CA ALA A 139 6.61 13.63 1.19
C ALA A 139 6.00 13.19 2.55
N ARG A 140 5.31 12.04 2.60
CA ARG A 140 4.80 11.44 3.85
C ARG A 140 5.82 10.54 4.53
N THR A 141 7.00 10.34 3.94
CA THR A 141 8.10 9.63 4.61
C THR A 141 8.47 10.36 5.88
N ARG A 142 8.56 9.63 6.99
CA ARG A 142 8.77 10.22 8.31
C ARG A 142 10.16 10.87 8.41
N PRO A 143 10.33 11.88 9.29
CA PRO A 143 11.64 12.48 9.52
C PRO A 143 12.71 11.44 9.86
N GLY A 144 13.83 11.46 9.15
CA GLY A 144 14.91 10.47 9.29
C GLY A 144 14.68 9.16 8.53
N GLY A 145 13.55 9.03 7.82
CA GLY A 145 13.23 7.88 6.99
C GLY A 145 14.03 7.82 5.68
N LEU A 146 13.91 6.68 5.00
CA LEU A 146 14.61 6.35 3.77
C LEU A 146 13.65 6.46 2.56
N VAL A 147 14.11 7.11 1.49
CA VAL A 147 13.45 7.08 0.20
C VAL A 147 14.32 6.30 -0.78
N VAL A 148 13.78 5.24 -1.36
CA VAL A 148 14.44 4.41 -2.37
C VAL A 148 13.74 4.60 -3.70
N VAL A 149 14.49 5.01 -4.72
CA VAL A 149 13.97 5.27 -6.05
C VAL A 149 14.62 4.31 -7.05
N GLY A 150 13.81 3.71 -7.93
CA GLY A 150 14.30 2.93 -9.06
C GLY A 150 15.18 3.78 -9.97
N ALA A 151 16.49 3.48 -10.00
CA ALA A 151 17.47 4.25 -10.76
C ALA A 151 17.16 4.34 -12.27
N ASP A 152 16.47 3.33 -12.80
CA ASP A 152 16.08 3.21 -14.21
C ASP A 152 14.73 3.89 -14.53
N CYS A 153 14.12 4.59 -13.56
CA CYS A 153 12.92 5.37 -13.76
C CYS A 153 13.27 6.87 -13.80
N PRO A 154 13.40 7.50 -14.99
CA PRO A 154 13.71 8.92 -15.09
C PRO A 154 12.70 9.84 -14.40
N ARG A 155 11.43 9.41 -14.32
CA ARG A 155 10.32 10.18 -13.72
C ARG A 155 10.31 10.16 -12.20
N ALA A 156 11.02 9.22 -11.59
CA ALA A 156 11.09 9.10 -10.14
C ALA A 156 12.31 9.83 -9.53
N ARG A 157 13.18 10.39 -10.38
CA ARG A 157 14.38 11.17 -9.99
C ARG A 157 14.09 12.65 -9.78
#